data_AF-I3Y9Y1-F1
#
_entry.id   AF-I3Y9Y1-F1
#
_cell.length_a   1.000
_cell.length_b   1.000
_cell.length_c   1.000
_cell.angle_alpha   90.00
_cell.angle_beta   90.00
_cell.angle_gamma   90.00
#
_symmetry.space_group_name_H-M   'P 1'
#
loop_
_entity.id
_entity.type
_entity.pdbx_description
1 polymer ?
#
loop_
_entity_poly.entity_id
_entity_poly.type
_entity_poly.pdbx_seq_one_letter_code
_entity_poly.pdbx_strand_id
1 'polypeptide(L)'
;MRSYPSPWRQFNKLGSVSLHSLAEAMRGLNPATLQFVLAESSTPMEANDFSRLIQAMMRPEAYPHPADPVRHIETHISHVMLAGDFAYKLKKPLDLGFLDFSTLERRRHFCEEELRLNWRLAEDLYLEVVAVTGTPTAPRIGGAGPVLEYAVKMRRFPQAALLDRQPLTDELMIRLAEEIADFHARIPVADHRLDFGSPAAILAPMLENLAQVRARDVTPENLTRLARLETWIRARFQELAPTLEQRRRRGHVRECHGDMHRGNIALVEGRIRIFDAIEFNPNLRWIDTASEVAFLIMDLEQAGEAGLARLFLNRYLERSGDYGTLDVLDFYKVYRAMVRAKVAAIRLGQGDLDATDESAERHLGARYLALAESYTQPRAPHLLIVCGVSGSGKSCLAMRLREALPLIHLRSDVERKRLFGLSETARTQSGVDSGIYFPSATNWTYERLHRLADAILANGYDVLVDATFIARERRERFMYLARKHRAAFAILALDAPIEVLRQRLMRRLELGNDASEADLAVLERQLALRQCLSEAEKPYAVMIDSTDTPPISEILASIEAILGQMPDAISSTSRSSETLV
;
A
#
# COMPACT_ATOMS: atom_id res chain seq x y z
N MET A 1 8.93 -40.18 18.73
CA MET A 1 9.81 -39.91 19.89
C MET A 1 11.23 -39.64 19.42
N ARG A 2 11.63 -38.37 19.39
CA ARG A 2 12.99 -37.82 19.64
C ARG A 2 12.89 -36.33 19.28
N SER A 3 12.77 -35.52 20.33
CA SER A 3 12.59 -34.07 20.29
C SER A 3 13.92 -33.37 20.03
N TYR A 4 14.00 -32.55 18.98
CA TYR A 4 15.05 -31.56 18.81
C TYR A 4 14.60 -30.24 19.48
N PRO A 5 15.40 -29.64 20.38
CA PRO A 5 15.05 -28.38 21.01
C PRO A 5 15.30 -27.18 20.09
N SER A 6 14.42 -26.19 20.23
CA SER A 6 14.42 -24.88 19.54
C SER A 6 15.67 -24.03 19.86
N PRO A 7 16.17 -23.18 18.94
CA PRO A 7 17.40 -22.39 19.10
C PRO A 7 17.37 -21.29 20.18
N TRP A 8 16.21 -21.05 20.83
CA TRP A 8 16.01 -19.92 21.73
C TRP A 8 16.51 -20.11 23.18
N ARG A 9 17.34 -21.13 23.46
CA ARG A 9 17.87 -21.41 24.82
C ARG A 9 19.39 -21.44 24.98
N GLN A 10 20.17 -21.02 23.98
CA GLN A 10 21.64 -21.04 24.06
C GLN A 10 22.36 -19.69 24.10
N PHE A 11 21.66 -18.57 24.27
CA PHE A 11 22.30 -17.24 24.39
C PHE A 11 22.52 -16.73 25.83
N ASN A 12 22.47 -17.61 26.84
CA ASN A 12 22.68 -17.22 28.24
C ASN A 12 23.88 -17.91 28.93
N LYS A 13 24.91 -18.33 28.18
CA LYS A 13 26.16 -18.86 28.75
C LYS A 13 27.41 -18.60 27.88
N LEU A 14 27.77 -17.33 27.69
CA LEU A 14 29.12 -16.83 27.37
C LEU A 14 29.04 -15.34 27.77
N GLY A 15 29.49 -14.91 28.95
CA GLY A 15 30.88 -14.91 29.38
C GLY A 15 31.34 -13.46 29.43
N SER A 16 31.28 -12.86 30.62
CA SER A 16 31.81 -11.55 30.97
C SER A 16 33.24 -11.38 30.46
N VAL A 17 33.46 -10.44 29.53
CA VAL A 17 34.79 -9.89 29.29
C VAL A 17 35.11 -9.04 30.51
N SER A 18 36.07 -9.47 31.33
CA SER A 18 36.47 -8.71 32.52
C SER A 18 37.14 -7.41 32.08
N LEU A 19 36.85 -6.32 32.81
CA LEU A 19 37.49 -5.01 32.68
C LEU A 19 39.03 -5.06 32.78
N HIS A 20 39.60 -6.18 33.22
CA HIS A 20 41.05 -6.42 33.28
C HIS A 20 41.68 -6.65 31.89
N SER A 21 40.92 -7.21 30.94
CA SER A 21 41.40 -7.49 29.57
C SER A 21 41.49 -6.24 28.67
N LEU A 22 40.65 -5.23 28.92
CA LEU A 22 40.74 -3.92 28.28
C LEU A 22 41.93 -3.10 28.82
N ALA A 23 42.26 -3.25 30.10
CA ALA A 23 43.39 -2.57 30.73
C ALA A 23 44.77 -3.07 30.23
N GLU A 24 44.87 -4.30 29.72
CA GLU A 24 46.10 -4.84 29.12
C GLU A 24 46.30 -4.40 27.67
N ALA A 25 45.22 -4.20 26.91
CA ALA A 25 45.27 -3.68 25.54
C ALA A 25 45.65 -2.18 25.46
N MET A 26 45.56 -1.45 26.58
CA MET A 26 45.81 -0.01 26.65
C MET A 26 47.20 0.39 27.19
N ARG A 27 48.08 -0.58 27.55
CA ARG A 27 49.42 -0.29 28.13
C ARG A 27 50.46 0.28 27.15
N GLY A 28 50.07 0.66 25.94
CA GLY A 28 50.98 1.18 24.91
C GLY A 28 50.60 2.54 24.32
N LEU A 29 49.53 3.18 24.78
CA LEU A 29 49.05 4.44 24.20
C LEU A 29 49.56 5.66 24.99
N ASN A 30 50.11 6.63 24.26
CA ASN A 30 50.63 7.89 24.78
C ASN A 30 49.57 8.61 25.65
N PRO A 31 49.91 9.15 26.84
CA PRO A 31 49.01 9.92 27.70
C PRO A 31 48.25 11.06 27.00
N ALA A 32 48.81 11.64 25.93
CA ALA A 32 48.15 12.68 25.14
C ALA A 32 46.99 12.16 24.27
N THR A 33 46.98 10.88 23.91
CA THR A 33 45.91 10.26 23.10
C THR A 33 44.72 9.83 23.97
N LEU A 34 44.96 9.55 25.25
CA LEU A 34 43.92 9.20 26.24
C LEU A 34 43.03 10.38 26.62
N GLN A 35 43.54 11.62 26.52
CA GLN A 35 42.79 12.82 26.88
C GLN A 35 41.82 13.29 25.78
N PHE A 36 42.00 12.82 24.53
CA PHE A 36 41.12 13.12 23.41
C PHE A 36 40.00 12.09 23.22
N VAL A 37 40.16 10.86 23.73
CA VAL A 37 39.16 9.77 23.59
C VAL A 37 38.17 9.70 24.77
N LEU A 38 38.42 10.45 25.85
CA LEU A 38 37.59 10.45 27.07
C LEU A 38 36.84 11.78 27.32
N ALA A 39 36.82 12.71 26.36
CA ALA A 39 36.16 14.03 26.51
C ALA A 39 34.72 14.10 25.96
N GLU A 40 34.14 13.00 25.48
CA GLU A 40 32.71 12.90 25.13
C GLU A 40 32.09 11.65 25.75
N SER A 41 32.31 11.43 27.05
CA SER A 41 31.37 10.62 27.83
C SER A 41 30.23 11.51 28.27
N SER A 42 29.22 11.71 27.42
CA SER A 42 27.97 12.32 27.84
C SER A 42 27.33 11.38 28.88
N THR A 43 27.35 11.78 30.14
CA THR A 43 26.52 11.16 31.17
C THR A 43 25.08 11.16 30.65
N PRO A 44 24.35 10.03 30.67
CA PRO A 44 22.95 10.02 30.28
C PRO A 44 22.22 11.08 31.11
N MET A 45 21.52 12.00 30.44
CA MET A 45 20.73 13.02 31.12
C MET A 45 19.74 12.32 32.05
N GLU A 46 19.76 12.66 33.34
CA GLU A 46 18.86 12.06 34.31
C GLU A 46 17.40 12.27 33.85
N ALA A 47 16.52 11.30 34.05
CA ALA A 47 15.12 11.38 33.58
C ALA A 47 14.38 12.65 34.05
N ASN A 48 14.80 13.18 35.21
CA ASN A 48 14.30 14.43 35.78
C ASN A 48 14.75 15.66 34.96
N ASP A 49 15.95 15.64 34.41
CA ASP A 49 16.47 16.73 33.58
C ASP A 49 15.85 16.74 32.18
N PHE A 50 15.56 15.57 31.58
CA PHE A 50 14.79 15.53 30.33
C PHE A 50 13.37 16.09 30.53
N SER A 51 12.71 15.75 31.63
CA SER A 51 11.37 16.29 31.94
C SER A 51 11.39 17.81 32.14
N ARG A 52 12.42 18.34 32.84
CA ARG A 52 12.64 19.78 32.97
C ARG A 52 12.89 20.46 31.63
N LEU A 53 13.69 19.83 30.76
CA LEU A 53 13.96 20.30 29.40
C LEU A 53 12.66 20.47 28.63
N ILE A 54 11.82 19.43 28.58
CA ILE A 54 10.52 19.46 27.89
C ILE A 54 9.62 20.57 28.44
N GLN A 55 9.52 20.71 29.77
CA GLN A 55 8.75 21.79 30.39
C GLN A 55 9.31 23.18 30.06
N ALA A 56 10.62 23.35 30.04
CA ALA A 56 11.26 24.63 29.74
C ALA A 56 11.14 25.01 28.26
N MET A 57 11.09 24.03 27.35
CA MET A 57 10.84 24.23 25.92
C MET A 57 9.41 24.70 25.60
N MET A 58 8.48 24.67 26.56
CA MET A 58 7.17 25.31 26.40
C MET A 58 7.23 26.84 26.48
N ARG A 59 8.38 27.41 26.86
CA ARG A 59 8.55 28.86 26.97
C ARG A 59 9.02 29.46 25.63
N PRO A 60 8.42 30.55 25.15
CA PRO A 60 8.80 31.17 23.87
C PRO A 60 10.29 31.54 23.76
N GLU A 61 10.96 31.84 24.87
CA GLU A 61 12.37 32.22 24.93
C GLU A 61 13.34 31.11 24.52
N ALA A 62 12.87 29.87 24.46
CA ALA A 62 13.66 28.74 23.97
C ALA A 62 13.91 28.80 22.44
N TYR A 63 13.12 29.59 21.71
CA TYR A 63 13.12 29.61 20.24
C TYR A 63 13.74 30.90 19.69
N PRO A 64 14.46 30.84 18.55
CA PRO A 64 15.07 32.02 17.92
C PRO A 64 14.07 32.89 17.14
N HIS A 65 12.78 32.56 17.16
CA HIS A 65 11.70 33.23 16.42
C HIS A 65 10.48 33.42 17.35
N PRO A 66 9.51 34.28 16.98
CA PRO A 66 8.23 34.34 17.68
C PRO A 66 7.57 32.96 17.77
N ALA A 67 7.26 32.50 18.98
CA ALA A 67 6.87 31.12 19.25
C ALA A 67 5.56 30.96 20.05
N ASP A 68 5.04 32.05 20.63
CA ASP A 68 3.89 32.03 21.53
C ASP A 68 2.55 31.90 20.77
N PRO A 69 1.59 31.06 21.24
CA PRO A 69 1.74 30.02 22.27
C PRO A 69 2.43 28.77 21.75
N VAL A 70 3.34 28.23 22.57
CA VAL A 70 3.94 26.92 22.32
C VAL A 70 2.97 25.84 22.79
N ARG A 71 2.66 24.88 21.92
CA ARG A 71 1.85 23.70 22.28
C ARG A 71 2.70 22.45 22.27
N HIS A 72 2.52 21.59 23.27
CA HIS A 72 3.20 20.30 23.35
C HIS A 72 2.25 19.18 22.96
N ILE A 73 2.71 18.32 22.05
CA ILE A 73 2.09 17.04 21.70
C ILE A 73 3.07 15.94 22.12
N GLU A 74 2.58 14.98 22.88
CA GLU A 74 3.37 13.81 23.27
C GLU A 74 2.93 12.59 22.46
N THR A 75 3.90 11.84 21.94
CA THR A 75 3.68 10.53 21.31
C THR A 75 4.33 9.44 22.16
N HIS A 76 4.17 8.18 21.76
CA HIS A 76 4.79 7.04 22.44
C HIS A 76 6.32 7.17 22.58
N ILE A 77 6.99 7.79 21.60
CA ILE A 77 8.45 7.78 21.48
C ILE A 77 9.04 9.18 21.26
N SER A 78 8.22 10.24 21.26
CA SER A 78 8.66 11.60 20.98
C SER A 78 7.85 12.67 21.71
N HIS A 79 8.44 13.85 21.85
CA HIS A 79 7.75 15.10 22.20
C HIS A 79 7.79 16.03 20.99
N VAL A 80 6.68 16.67 20.65
CA VAL A 80 6.58 17.64 19.55
C VAL A 80 6.17 18.99 20.12
N MET A 81 7.01 20.00 19.93
CA MET A 81 6.71 21.38 20.29
C MET A 81 6.25 22.15 19.07
N LEU A 82 5.02 22.65 19.09
CA LEU A 82 4.47 23.52 18.06
C LEU A 82 4.70 24.98 18.46
N ALA A 83 5.72 25.62 17.87
CA ALA A 83 6.21 26.95 18.24
C ALA A 83 6.17 27.88 17.01
N GLY A 84 5.27 28.87 17.00
CA GLY A 84 5.10 29.78 15.86
C GLY A 84 4.78 29.00 14.56
N ASP A 85 5.56 29.21 13.50
CA ASP A 85 5.40 28.50 12.21
C ASP A 85 6.08 27.12 12.17
N PHE A 86 6.77 26.71 13.24
CA PHE A 86 7.62 25.53 13.26
C PHE A 86 7.20 24.49 14.30
N ALA A 87 7.48 23.23 13.99
CA ALA A 87 7.37 22.11 14.90
C ALA A 87 8.76 21.54 15.20
N TYR A 88 9.02 21.18 16.44
CA TYR A 88 10.29 20.58 16.88
C TYR A 88 10.01 19.23 17.51
N LYS A 89 10.46 18.15 16.87
CA LYS A 89 10.26 16.78 17.35
C LYS A 89 11.52 16.25 18.02
N LEU A 90 11.41 15.93 19.30
CA LEU A 90 12.47 15.38 20.15
C LEU A 90 12.17 13.92 20.43
N LYS A 91 13.21 13.08 20.41
CA LYS A 91 13.09 11.66 20.74
C LYS A 91 13.14 11.46 22.26
N LYS A 92 12.29 10.58 22.79
CA LYS A 92 12.33 10.22 24.22
C LYS A 92 13.58 9.39 24.52
N PRO A 93 14.28 9.60 25.64
CA PRO A 93 15.49 8.85 26.01
C PRO A 93 15.13 7.45 26.55
N LEU A 94 14.69 6.55 25.67
CA LEU A 94 14.21 5.21 26.03
C LEU A 94 14.74 4.11 25.12
N ASP A 95 14.69 2.87 25.58
CA ASP A 95 14.94 1.65 24.82
C ASP A 95 13.73 0.71 24.98
N LEU A 96 13.06 0.39 23.87
CA LEU A 96 11.89 -0.51 23.83
C LEU A 96 12.22 -1.87 23.22
N GLY A 97 13.50 -2.19 23.02
CA GLY A 97 14.00 -3.41 22.38
C GLY A 97 13.87 -3.42 20.85
N PHE A 98 12.81 -2.81 20.30
CA PHE A 98 12.64 -2.62 18.85
C PHE A 98 13.13 -1.25 18.36
N LEU A 99 13.44 -0.34 19.28
CA LEU A 99 13.99 0.99 19.05
C LEU A 99 14.88 1.35 20.24
N ASP A 100 15.99 2.04 19.98
CA ASP A 100 16.91 2.48 21.02
C ASP A 100 17.31 3.95 20.85
N PHE A 101 16.75 4.81 21.70
CA PHE A 101 17.01 6.25 21.80
C PHE A 101 17.73 6.60 23.11
N SER A 102 18.34 5.63 23.77
CA SER A 102 18.90 5.79 25.13
C SER A 102 20.03 6.82 25.21
N THR A 103 20.87 6.93 24.17
CA THR A 103 21.99 7.88 24.15
C THR A 103 21.72 9.08 23.25
N LEU A 104 22.41 10.19 23.51
CA LEU A 104 22.28 11.41 22.73
C LEU A 104 22.72 11.19 21.27
N GLU A 105 23.77 10.41 21.05
CA GLU A 105 24.28 10.06 19.71
C GLU A 105 23.25 9.27 18.91
N ARG A 106 22.54 8.33 19.57
CA ARG A 106 21.46 7.57 18.93
C ARG A 106 20.30 8.48 18.56
N ARG A 107 19.90 9.39 19.46
CA ARG A 107 18.83 10.36 19.16
C ARG A 107 19.20 11.30 18.03
N ARG A 108 20.46 11.76 17.96
CA ARG A 108 20.99 12.50 16.81
C ARG A 108 20.85 11.70 15.53
N HIS A 109 21.38 10.47 15.52
CA HIS A 109 21.34 9.59 14.35
C HIS A 109 19.90 9.38 13.83
N PHE A 110 18.95 9.12 14.73
CA PHE A 110 17.56 8.93 14.33
C PHE A 110 16.83 10.22 13.95
N CYS A 111 17.23 11.39 14.48
CA CYS A 111 16.75 12.67 13.93
C CYS A 111 17.25 12.88 12.50
N GLU A 112 18.50 12.54 12.21
CA GLU A 112 19.10 12.62 10.86
C GLU A 112 18.44 11.61 9.90
N GLU A 113 18.15 10.39 10.35
CA GLU A 113 17.41 9.40 9.56
C GLU A 113 15.96 9.82 9.30
N GLU A 114 15.27 10.39 10.30
CA GLU A 114 13.91 10.91 10.11
C GLU A 114 13.91 12.02 9.05
N LEU A 115 14.86 12.96 9.12
CA LEU A 115 15.02 14.00 8.11
C LEU A 115 15.27 13.38 6.73
N ARG A 116 16.26 12.48 6.60
CA ARG A 116 16.62 11.83 5.33
C ARG A 116 15.43 11.11 4.68
N LEU A 117 14.69 10.35 5.47
CA LEU A 117 13.60 9.51 4.97
C LEU A 117 12.38 10.34 4.55
N ASN A 118 12.01 11.35 5.35
CA ASN A 118 10.83 12.16 5.09
C ASN A 118 11.06 13.24 4.04
N TRP A 119 12.30 13.71 3.87
CA TRP A 119 12.63 14.68 2.83
C TRP A 119 12.26 14.19 1.42
N ARG A 120 12.22 12.86 1.19
CA ARG A 120 11.86 12.25 -0.11
C ARG A 120 10.43 12.53 -0.58
N LEU A 121 9.49 12.79 0.34
CA LEU A 121 8.05 12.97 0.08
C LEU A 121 7.47 14.21 0.78
N ALA A 122 8.27 14.91 1.57
CA ALA A 122 7.86 16.08 2.35
C ALA A 122 9.03 17.06 2.59
N GLU A 123 9.85 17.32 1.55
CA GLU A 123 11.04 18.18 1.62
C GLU A 123 10.79 19.59 2.17
N ASP A 124 9.60 20.13 1.94
CA ASP A 124 9.18 21.46 2.39
C ASP A 124 8.64 21.46 3.82
N LEU A 125 8.33 20.27 4.38
CA LEU A 125 7.96 20.10 5.77
C LEU A 125 9.17 19.81 6.66
N TYR A 126 10.14 19.01 6.22
CA TYR A 126 11.31 18.62 7.02
C TYR A 126 12.53 19.48 6.68
N LEU A 127 12.92 20.37 7.59
CA LEU A 127 13.85 21.46 7.29
C LEU A 127 15.31 21.12 7.66
N GLU A 128 15.53 20.71 8.91
CA GLU A 128 16.88 20.46 9.45
C GLU A 128 16.82 19.71 10.79
N VAL A 129 17.95 19.14 11.20
CA VAL A 129 18.17 18.68 12.58
C VAL A 129 18.86 19.81 13.35
N VAL A 130 18.26 20.25 14.46
CA VAL A 130 18.79 21.34 15.30
C VAL A 130 19.27 20.80 16.64
N ALA A 131 20.36 21.38 17.15
CA ALA A 131 20.80 21.17 18.51
C ALA A 131 19.94 21.98 19.50
N VAL A 132 19.68 21.41 20.67
CA VAL A 132 19.13 22.07 21.84
C VAL A 132 20.27 22.26 22.83
N THR A 133 20.63 23.50 23.13
CA THR A 133 21.75 23.84 24.04
C THR A 133 21.25 24.63 25.26
N GLY A 134 22.16 25.11 26.09
CA GLY A 134 21.85 25.87 27.30
C GLY A 134 21.80 24.98 28.54
N THR A 135 20.78 25.14 29.38
CA THR A 135 20.53 24.28 30.55
C THR A 135 19.14 23.63 30.45
N PRO A 136 18.87 22.52 31.16
CA PRO A 136 17.54 21.91 31.18
C PRO A 136 16.41 22.85 31.62
N THR A 137 16.70 23.93 32.34
CA THR A 137 15.70 24.91 32.80
C THR A 137 15.62 26.18 31.95
N ALA A 138 16.60 26.38 31.06
CA ALA A 138 16.69 27.50 30.12
C ALA A 138 17.30 27.02 28.78
N PRO A 139 16.60 26.14 28.05
CA PRO A 139 17.10 25.60 26.79
C PRO A 139 17.04 26.65 25.68
N ARG A 140 17.89 26.49 24.67
CA ARG A 140 17.90 27.30 23.44
C ARG A 140 18.03 26.42 22.21
N ILE A 141 17.10 26.55 21.27
CA ILE A 141 17.17 25.93 19.96
C ILE A 141 18.27 26.63 19.12
N GLY A 142 19.21 25.84 18.60
CA GLY A 142 20.30 26.34 17.75
C GLY A 142 21.28 27.27 18.47
N GLY A 143 21.32 27.24 19.81
CA GLY A 143 22.24 28.06 20.58
C GLY A 143 23.68 27.54 20.54
N ALA A 144 24.63 28.36 21.00
CA ALA A 144 26.02 27.94 21.19
C ALA A 144 26.20 27.14 22.51
N GLY A 145 27.27 26.34 22.60
CA GLY A 145 27.64 25.59 23.80
C GLY A 145 27.32 24.09 23.73
N PRO A 146 27.41 23.37 24.86
CA PRO A 146 27.16 21.93 24.93
C PRO A 146 25.73 21.57 24.49
N VAL A 147 25.61 20.48 23.75
CA VAL A 147 24.32 19.95 23.28
C VAL A 147 23.67 19.14 24.39
N LEU A 148 22.43 19.48 24.74
CA LEU A 148 21.58 18.74 25.65
C LEU A 148 20.74 17.69 24.92
N GLU A 149 20.24 18.06 23.73
CA GLU A 149 19.35 17.22 22.93
C GLU A 149 19.36 17.61 21.45
N TYR A 150 18.83 16.75 20.58
CA TYR A 150 18.56 17.07 19.17
C TYR A 150 17.06 17.07 18.88
N ALA A 151 16.64 17.92 17.95
CA ALA A 151 15.27 17.97 17.46
C ALA A 151 15.23 18.01 15.93
N VAL A 152 14.23 17.37 15.33
CA VAL A 152 13.88 17.57 13.92
C VAL A 152 13.01 18.82 13.84
N LYS A 153 13.48 19.85 13.14
CA LYS A 153 12.75 21.09 12.88
C LYS A 153 11.94 20.94 11.60
N MET A 154 10.65 21.19 11.72
CA MET A 154 9.68 21.03 10.65
C MET A 154 8.83 22.28 10.47
N ARG A 155 8.29 22.51 9.28
CA ARG A 155 7.22 23.49 9.06
C ARG A 155 5.91 22.92 9.60
N ARG A 156 5.16 23.72 10.36
CA ARG A 156 3.81 23.33 10.79
C ARG A 156 2.85 23.35 9.62
N PHE A 157 1.89 22.44 9.66
CA PHE A 157 0.72 22.49 8.80
C PHE A 157 -0.56 22.30 9.64
N PRO A 158 -1.72 22.78 9.17
CA PRO A 158 -2.98 22.61 9.88
C PRO A 158 -3.31 21.12 10.04
N GLN A 159 -3.68 20.73 11.25
CA GLN A 159 -4.08 19.35 11.55
C GLN A 159 -5.30 18.86 10.75
N ALA A 160 -6.14 19.77 10.25
CA ALA A 160 -7.24 19.46 9.34
C ALA A 160 -6.79 19.06 7.92
N ALA A 161 -5.51 19.28 7.58
CA ALA A 161 -4.94 18.89 6.30
C ALA A 161 -4.60 17.39 6.23
N LEU A 162 -4.67 16.64 7.33
CA LEU A 162 -4.47 15.19 7.32
C LEU A 162 -5.59 14.48 6.55
N LEU A 163 -5.26 13.43 5.81
CA LEU A 163 -6.25 12.70 4.99
C LEU A 163 -7.25 11.90 5.83
N ASP A 164 -6.97 11.66 7.11
CA ASP A 164 -7.91 11.04 8.05
C ASP A 164 -8.90 12.05 8.68
N ARG A 165 -8.74 13.35 8.40
CA ARG A 165 -9.54 14.45 8.99
C ARG A 165 -10.25 15.32 7.95
N GLN A 166 -10.24 14.90 6.69
CA GLN A 166 -10.95 15.61 5.62
C GLN A 166 -11.61 14.62 4.66
N PRO A 167 -12.65 15.04 3.92
CA PRO A 167 -13.19 14.26 2.83
C PRO A 167 -12.15 13.99 1.76
N LEU A 168 -12.18 12.78 1.20
CA LEU A 168 -11.30 12.37 0.13
C LEU A 168 -12.04 12.45 -1.21
N THR A 169 -11.29 12.74 -2.27
CA THR A 169 -11.84 12.85 -3.64
C THR A 169 -11.17 11.85 -4.56
N ASP A 170 -11.86 11.52 -5.65
CA ASP A 170 -11.34 10.63 -6.69
C ASP A 170 -10.04 11.18 -7.30
N GLU A 171 -10.01 12.47 -7.60
CA GLU A 171 -8.83 13.16 -8.13
C GLU A 171 -7.62 13.04 -7.18
N LEU A 172 -7.86 13.22 -5.87
CA LEU A 172 -6.79 13.08 -4.87
C LEU A 172 -6.24 11.65 -4.83
N MET A 173 -7.10 10.64 -4.88
CA MET A 173 -6.68 9.23 -4.86
C MET A 173 -5.93 8.83 -6.14
N ILE A 174 -6.32 9.37 -7.29
CA ILE A 174 -5.60 9.18 -8.56
C ILE A 174 -4.19 9.78 -8.45
N ARG A 175 -4.07 11.05 -8.02
CA ARG A 175 -2.76 11.70 -7.83
C ARG A 175 -1.88 10.95 -6.83
N LEU A 176 -2.46 10.51 -5.71
CA LEU A 176 -1.77 9.76 -4.68
C LEU A 176 -1.23 8.43 -5.21
N ALA A 177 -2.03 7.69 -5.97
CA ALA A 177 -1.61 6.43 -6.58
C ALA A 177 -0.45 6.60 -7.58
N GLU A 178 -0.50 7.67 -8.38
CA GLU A 178 0.56 8.01 -9.33
C GLU A 178 1.86 8.41 -8.62
N GLU A 179 1.76 9.28 -7.62
CA GLU A 179 2.91 9.75 -6.83
C GLU A 179 3.60 8.59 -6.10
N ILE A 180 2.82 7.69 -5.50
CA ILE A 180 3.34 6.49 -4.81
C ILE A 180 3.96 5.51 -5.80
N ALA A 181 3.33 5.25 -6.95
CA ALA A 181 3.90 4.37 -7.98
C ALA A 181 5.24 4.91 -8.52
N ASP A 182 5.30 6.22 -8.79
CA ASP A 182 6.52 6.88 -9.27
C ASP A 182 7.60 6.97 -8.18
N PHE A 183 7.21 7.13 -6.92
CA PHE A 183 8.10 7.03 -5.76
C PHE A 183 8.69 5.63 -5.65
N HIS A 184 7.85 4.59 -5.64
CA HIS A 184 8.27 3.19 -5.59
C HIS A 184 9.22 2.84 -6.72
N ALA A 185 8.99 3.34 -7.94
CA ALA A 185 9.87 3.07 -9.07
C ALA A 185 11.30 3.62 -8.87
N ARG A 186 11.47 4.73 -8.13
CA ARG A 186 12.73 5.48 -8.00
C ARG A 186 13.51 5.18 -6.73
N ILE A 187 12.86 4.74 -5.66
CA ILE A 187 13.55 4.47 -4.38
C ILE A 187 14.45 3.23 -4.44
N PRO A 188 15.49 3.16 -3.58
CA PRO A 188 16.44 2.05 -3.55
C PRO A 188 15.78 0.69 -3.40
N VAL A 189 16.31 -0.29 -4.14
CA VAL A 189 15.97 -1.71 -4.01
C VAL A 189 16.84 -2.33 -2.92
N ALA A 190 16.24 -3.19 -2.08
CA ALA A 190 16.97 -3.85 -1.01
C ALA A 190 18.10 -4.73 -1.56
N ASP A 191 19.26 -4.71 -0.88
CA ASP A 191 20.31 -5.70 -1.17
C ASP A 191 19.79 -7.10 -0.80
N HIS A 192 19.68 -7.97 -1.79
CA HIS A 192 19.22 -9.34 -1.65
C HIS A 192 20.09 -10.20 -0.72
N ARG A 193 21.29 -9.73 -0.35
CA ARG A 193 22.18 -10.36 0.65
C ARG A 193 21.75 -10.10 2.09
N LEU A 194 20.99 -9.03 2.33
CA LEU A 194 20.45 -8.69 3.65
C LEU A 194 19.11 -9.39 3.86
N ASP A 195 18.64 -9.54 5.10
CA ASP A 195 17.40 -10.28 5.38
C ASP A 195 16.11 -9.48 5.08
N PHE A 196 16.22 -8.25 4.59
CA PHE A 196 15.07 -7.38 4.33
C PHE A 196 14.03 -8.01 3.39
N GLY A 197 12.76 -7.96 3.81
CA GLY A 197 11.64 -8.52 3.06
C GLY A 197 11.76 -10.02 2.77
N SER A 198 12.60 -10.78 3.49
CA SER A 198 12.57 -12.24 3.39
C SER A 198 11.22 -12.77 3.86
N PRO A 199 10.77 -13.95 3.36
CA PRO A 199 9.55 -14.56 3.87
C PRO A 199 9.54 -14.70 5.40
N ALA A 200 10.68 -15.06 6.01
CA ALA A 200 10.81 -15.17 7.47
C ALA A 200 10.68 -13.81 8.19
N ALA A 201 11.33 -12.78 7.66
CA ALA A 201 11.25 -11.41 8.19
C ALA A 201 9.84 -10.81 8.07
N ILE A 202 9.00 -11.30 7.16
CA ILE A 202 7.59 -10.92 7.05
C ILE A 202 6.71 -11.70 8.04
N LEU A 203 6.90 -13.02 8.16
CA LEU A 203 6.04 -13.86 8.99
C LEU A 203 6.22 -13.56 10.48
N ALA A 204 7.46 -13.34 10.94
CA ALA A 204 7.75 -13.17 12.36
C ALA A 204 6.96 -12.01 13.00
N PRO A 205 6.96 -10.78 12.43
CA PRO A 205 6.12 -9.68 12.94
C PRO A 205 4.61 -9.98 12.91
N MET A 206 4.12 -10.75 11.93
CA MET A 206 2.70 -11.12 11.88
C MET A 206 2.31 -12.00 13.07
N LEU A 207 3.14 -13.00 13.39
CA LEU A 207 2.92 -13.89 14.53
C LEU A 207 3.11 -13.16 15.87
N GLU A 208 4.05 -12.21 15.92
CA GLU A 208 4.22 -11.36 17.10
C GLU A 208 2.98 -10.48 17.33
N ASN A 209 2.41 -9.89 16.28
CA ASN A 209 1.18 -9.09 16.41
C ASN A 209 0.05 -9.91 17.04
N LEU A 210 -0.15 -11.15 16.60
CA LEU A 210 -1.15 -12.06 17.19
C LEU A 210 -0.89 -12.29 18.69
N ALA A 211 0.36 -12.57 19.06
CA ALA A 211 0.74 -12.80 20.45
C ALA A 211 0.52 -11.55 21.33
N GLN A 212 0.88 -10.37 20.83
CA GLN A 212 0.74 -9.12 21.56
C GLN A 212 -0.73 -8.71 21.76
N VAL A 213 -1.59 -8.93 20.77
CA VAL A 213 -3.04 -8.70 20.90
C VAL A 213 -3.64 -9.70 21.89
N ARG A 214 -3.34 -10.99 21.76
CA ARG A 214 -3.84 -12.06 22.65
C ARG A 214 -3.48 -11.83 24.12
N ALA A 215 -2.33 -11.20 24.40
CA ALA A 215 -1.89 -10.90 25.76
C ALA A 215 -2.68 -9.77 26.44
N ARG A 216 -3.44 -8.95 25.68
CA ARG A 216 -4.09 -7.73 26.19
C ARG A 216 -5.60 -7.71 25.96
N ASP A 217 -6.09 -8.37 24.91
CA ASP A 217 -7.50 -8.51 24.60
C ASP A 217 -7.92 -9.99 24.65
N VAL A 218 -8.66 -10.34 25.70
CA VAL A 218 -8.99 -11.72 26.08
C VAL A 218 -10.47 -12.05 25.93
N THR A 219 -11.23 -11.26 25.16
CA THR A 219 -12.63 -11.61 24.90
C THR A 219 -12.71 -12.95 24.14
N PRO A 220 -13.66 -13.85 24.48
CA PRO A 220 -13.76 -15.16 23.82
C PRO A 220 -13.91 -15.08 22.29
N GLU A 221 -14.61 -14.06 21.80
CA GLU A 221 -14.78 -13.79 20.38
C GLU A 221 -13.44 -13.45 19.71
N ASN A 222 -12.69 -12.50 20.26
CA ASN A 222 -11.40 -12.11 19.69
C ASN A 222 -10.37 -13.24 19.78
N LEU A 223 -10.37 -14.05 20.85
CA LEU A 223 -9.51 -15.23 20.94
C LEU A 223 -9.80 -16.25 19.83
N THR A 224 -11.08 -16.48 19.51
CA THR A 224 -11.50 -17.36 18.42
C THR A 224 -11.07 -16.80 17.07
N ARG A 225 -11.27 -15.49 16.85
CA ARG A 225 -10.87 -14.79 15.63
C ARG A 225 -9.35 -14.83 15.43
N LEU A 226 -8.56 -14.57 16.47
CA LEU A 226 -7.10 -14.65 16.44
C LEU A 226 -6.60 -16.07 16.12
N ALA A 227 -7.27 -17.10 16.63
CA ALA A 227 -6.93 -18.49 16.29
C ALA A 227 -7.16 -18.78 14.81
N ARG A 228 -8.29 -18.34 14.24
CA ARG A 228 -8.57 -18.48 12.79
C ARG A 228 -7.56 -17.72 11.94
N LEU A 229 -7.25 -16.48 12.31
CA LEU A 229 -6.24 -15.66 11.65
C LEU A 229 -4.86 -16.34 11.70
N GLU A 230 -4.45 -16.86 12.86
CA GLU A 230 -3.17 -17.57 12.99
C GLU A 230 -3.10 -18.80 12.09
N THR A 231 -4.15 -19.63 12.05
CA THR A 231 -4.23 -20.79 11.14
C THR A 231 -4.12 -20.35 9.69
N TRP A 232 -4.89 -19.32 9.29
CA TRP A 232 -4.87 -18.80 7.93
C TRP A 232 -3.51 -18.23 7.55
N ILE A 233 -2.90 -17.42 8.42
CA ILE A 233 -1.58 -16.80 8.18
C ILE A 233 -0.52 -17.88 7.94
N ARG A 234 -0.50 -18.93 8.75
CA ARG A 234 0.47 -20.02 8.60
C ARG A 234 0.27 -20.80 7.30
N ALA A 235 -0.97 -21.13 6.95
CA ALA A 235 -1.28 -21.84 5.71
C ALA A 235 -0.96 -20.97 4.48
N ARG A 236 -1.46 -19.73 4.45
CA ARG A 236 -1.25 -18.81 3.34
C ARG A 236 0.21 -18.44 3.17
N PHE A 237 0.97 -18.32 4.26
CA PHE A 237 2.42 -18.12 4.19
C PHE A 237 3.14 -19.28 3.49
N GLN A 238 2.78 -20.53 3.78
CA GLN A 238 3.40 -21.69 3.12
C GLN A 238 3.18 -21.66 1.60
N GLU A 239 2.00 -21.24 1.16
CA GLU A 239 1.67 -21.06 -0.25
C GLU A 239 2.42 -19.88 -0.88
N LEU A 240 2.51 -18.75 -0.16
CA LEU A 240 3.06 -17.50 -0.69
C LEU A 240 4.57 -17.35 -0.54
N ALA A 241 5.25 -18.16 0.27
CA ALA A 241 6.69 -18.03 0.48
C ALA A 241 7.52 -17.99 -0.82
N PRO A 242 7.25 -18.83 -1.84
CA PRO A 242 7.93 -18.73 -3.14
C PRO A 242 7.64 -17.40 -3.87
N THR A 243 6.41 -16.91 -3.81
CA THR A 243 5.99 -15.63 -4.42
C THR A 243 6.66 -14.45 -3.72
N LEU A 244 6.69 -14.43 -2.38
CA LEU A 244 7.37 -13.40 -1.59
C LEU A 244 8.86 -13.35 -1.92
N GLU A 245 9.52 -14.51 -2.01
CA GLU A 245 10.93 -14.59 -2.42
C GLU A 245 11.14 -14.13 -3.87
N GLN A 246 10.23 -14.48 -4.78
CA GLN A 246 10.28 -14.02 -6.16
C GLN A 246 10.14 -12.49 -6.25
N ARG A 247 9.22 -11.90 -5.48
CA ARG A 247 9.03 -10.44 -5.41
C ARG A 247 10.28 -9.74 -4.88
N ARG A 248 10.88 -10.27 -3.82
CA ARG A 248 12.18 -9.81 -3.29
C ARG A 248 13.27 -9.84 -4.36
N ARG A 249 13.45 -10.96 -5.08
CA ARG A 249 14.46 -11.08 -6.15
C ARG A 249 14.22 -10.17 -7.34
N ARG A 250 12.95 -9.83 -7.63
CA ARG A 250 12.56 -8.91 -8.70
C ARG A 250 12.64 -7.43 -8.30
N GLY A 251 13.10 -7.13 -7.09
CA GLY A 251 13.32 -5.76 -6.63
C GLY A 251 12.06 -5.03 -6.16
N HIS A 252 11.03 -5.77 -5.72
CA HIS A 252 9.85 -5.18 -5.11
C HIS A 252 10.04 -4.82 -3.63
N VAL A 253 11.08 -5.34 -2.97
CA VAL A 253 11.46 -4.91 -1.62
C VAL A 253 12.33 -3.67 -1.73
N ARG A 254 11.84 -2.54 -1.19
CA ARG A 254 12.45 -1.21 -1.36
C ARG A 254 12.46 -0.44 -0.04
N GLU A 255 13.24 0.64 0.05
CA GLU A 255 13.25 1.53 1.23
C GLU A 255 12.00 2.43 1.23
N CYS A 256 10.85 1.84 1.51
CA CYS A 256 9.53 2.47 1.56
C CYS A 256 9.39 3.48 2.73
N HIS A 257 8.17 3.97 2.95
CA HIS A 257 7.77 4.74 4.13
C HIS A 257 7.62 3.87 5.38
N GLY A 258 7.04 2.68 5.23
CA GLY A 258 6.84 1.70 6.31
C GLY A 258 5.54 1.86 7.11
N ASP A 259 5.01 3.09 7.22
CA ASP A 259 3.78 3.42 7.97
C ASP A 259 2.79 4.30 7.17
N MET A 260 2.54 3.95 5.91
CA MET A 260 1.77 4.80 4.97
C MET A 260 0.25 4.59 5.12
N HIS A 261 -0.34 5.25 6.12
CA HIS A 261 -1.80 5.34 6.33
C HIS A 261 -2.27 6.80 6.29
N ARG A 262 -3.58 7.08 6.22
CA ARG A 262 -4.08 8.46 5.97
C ARG A 262 -3.66 9.50 7.02
N GLY A 263 -3.42 9.07 8.26
CA GLY A 263 -2.92 9.93 9.33
C GLY A 263 -1.47 10.41 9.14
N ASN A 264 -0.73 9.77 8.23
CA ASN A 264 0.64 10.12 7.84
C ASN A 264 0.69 10.71 6.42
N ILE A 265 -0.45 11.18 5.91
CA ILE A 265 -0.58 11.84 4.62
C ILE A 265 -1.36 13.14 4.82
N ALA A 266 -0.84 14.25 4.31
CA ALA A 266 -1.48 15.56 4.38
C ALA A 266 -1.62 16.21 2.99
N LEU A 267 -2.70 16.96 2.80
CA LEU A 267 -2.88 17.84 1.65
C LEU A 267 -2.56 19.28 2.07
N VAL A 268 -1.31 19.69 1.89
CA VAL A 268 -0.81 21.01 2.29
C VAL A 268 -0.68 21.87 1.05
N GLU A 269 -1.41 22.99 1.01
CA GLU A 269 -1.37 23.94 -0.12
C GLU A 269 -1.62 23.26 -1.49
N GLY A 270 -2.54 22.29 -1.52
CA GLY A 270 -2.89 21.52 -2.73
C GLY A 270 -1.89 20.42 -3.11
N ARG A 271 -0.82 20.23 -2.34
CA ARG A 271 0.21 19.22 -2.55
C ARG A 271 0.11 18.08 -1.53
N ILE A 272 0.31 16.86 -2.00
CA ILE A 272 0.35 15.67 -1.15
C ILE A 272 1.69 15.64 -0.42
N ARG A 273 1.66 15.39 0.89
CA ARG A 273 2.83 15.23 1.74
C ARG A 273 2.69 13.95 2.54
N ILE A 274 3.57 13.00 2.29
CA ILE A 274 3.63 11.73 3.04
C ILE A 274 4.79 11.88 4.01
N PHE A 275 4.49 11.79 5.30
CA PHE A 275 5.42 12.14 6.38
C PHE A 275 5.34 11.14 7.54
N ASP A 276 6.31 11.22 8.45
CA ASP A 276 6.50 10.29 9.57
C ASP A 276 6.90 8.86 9.14
N ALA A 277 7.80 8.75 8.15
CA ALA A 277 8.40 7.49 7.72
C ALA A 277 9.20 6.83 8.87
N ILE A 278 9.13 5.50 8.98
CA ILE A 278 9.78 4.75 10.08
C ILE A 278 11.31 4.81 9.97
N GLU A 279 11.93 5.59 10.85
CA GLU A 279 13.37 5.81 10.93
C GLU A 279 14.09 4.76 11.79
N PHE A 280 13.43 4.28 12.84
CA PHE A 280 14.10 3.55 13.93
C PHE A 280 14.33 2.05 13.67
N ASN A 281 13.59 1.44 12.75
CA ASN A 281 13.75 0.02 12.44
C ASN A 281 13.75 -0.21 10.92
N PRO A 282 14.93 -0.49 10.32
CA PRO A 282 15.05 -0.75 8.89
C PRO A 282 14.12 -1.86 8.38
N ASN A 283 13.83 -2.91 9.15
CA ASN A 283 12.95 -3.99 8.72
C ASN A 283 11.49 -3.56 8.51
N LEU A 284 11.09 -2.41 9.08
CA LEU A 284 9.74 -1.88 8.93
C LEU A 284 9.60 -0.94 7.72
N ARG A 285 10.71 -0.47 7.15
CA ARG A 285 10.72 0.37 5.93
C ARG A 285 11.32 -0.32 4.70
N TRP A 286 12.22 -1.29 4.87
CA TRP A 286 12.69 -2.13 3.78
C TRP A 286 11.72 -3.28 3.55
N ILE A 287 10.60 -2.93 2.90
CA ILE A 287 9.43 -3.80 2.75
C ILE A 287 9.05 -3.93 1.27
N ASP A 288 8.22 -4.94 0.97
CA ASP A 288 7.60 -5.03 -0.35
C ASP A 288 6.70 -3.82 -0.59
N THR A 289 6.82 -3.19 -1.76
CA THR A 289 5.91 -2.13 -2.23
C THR A 289 4.43 -2.51 -2.13
N ALA A 290 4.09 -3.80 -2.28
CA ALA A 290 2.74 -4.33 -2.05
C ALA A 290 2.31 -4.19 -0.58
N SER A 291 3.22 -4.36 0.37
CA SER A 291 2.97 -4.19 1.81
C SER A 291 2.73 -2.73 2.20
N GLU A 292 3.41 -1.81 1.52
CA GLU A 292 3.22 -0.36 1.69
C GLU A 292 1.83 0.07 1.20
N VAL A 293 1.45 -0.26 -0.05
CA VAL A 293 0.11 0.09 -0.57
C VAL A 293 -1.02 -0.63 0.18
N ALA A 294 -0.78 -1.87 0.65
CA ALA A 294 -1.76 -2.60 1.47
C ALA A 294 -2.16 -1.84 2.73
N PHE A 295 -1.25 -1.03 3.28
CA PHE A 295 -1.56 -0.26 4.49
C PHE A 295 -2.58 0.83 4.20
N LEU A 296 -2.35 1.64 3.17
CA LEU A 296 -3.30 2.68 2.76
C LEU A 296 -4.65 2.10 2.32
N ILE A 297 -4.64 1.01 1.55
CA ILE A 297 -5.88 0.33 1.11
C ILE A 297 -6.68 -0.18 2.30
N MET A 298 -6.03 -0.85 3.26
CA MET A 298 -6.68 -1.35 4.47
C MET A 298 -7.24 -0.20 5.31
N ASP A 299 -6.51 0.91 5.44
CA ASP A 299 -6.95 2.10 6.19
C ASP A 299 -8.17 2.78 5.54
N LEU A 300 -8.23 2.86 4.21
CA LEU A 300 -9.40 3.33 3.47
C LEU A 300 -10.61 2.39 3.66
N GLU A 301 -10.40 1.09 3.53
CA GLU A 301 -11.45 0.08 3.73
C GLU A 301 -11.99 0.10 5.16
N GLN A 302 -11.14 0.29 6.17
CA GLN A 302 -11.56 0.44 7.56
C GLN A 302 -12.46 1.66 7.78
N ALA A 303 -12.20 2.74 7.06
CA ALA A 303 -12.97 3.98 7.10
C ALA A 303 -14.31 3.91 6.36
N GLY A 304 -14.60 2.81 5.67
CA GLY A 304 -15.77 2.68 4.80
C GLY A 304 -15.56 3.23 3.38
N GLU A 305 -14.34 3.67 3.05
CA GLU A 305 -13.99 4.31 1.77
C GLU A 305 -13.56 3.28 0.71
N ALA A 306 -14.30 2.17 0.62
CA ALA A 306 -13.92 1.05 -0.25
C ALA A 306 -13.87 1.43 -1.73
N GLY A 307 -14.72 2.37 -2.19
CA GLY A 307 -14.67 2.91 -3.55
C GLY A 307 -13.35 3.59 -3.88
N LEU A 308 -12.89 4.45 -2.97
CA LEU A 308 -11.61 5.16 -3.09
C LEU A 308 -10.42 4.21 -2.99
N ALA A 309 -10.50 3.18 -2.14
CA ALA A 309 -9.47 2.14 -2.06
C ALA A 309 -9.28 1.41 -3.39
N ARG A 310 -10.39 1.08 -4.08
CA ARG A 310 -10.36 0.45 -5.40
C ARG A 310 -9.86 1.38 -6.49
N LEU A 311 -10.27 2.65 -6.43
CA LEU A 311 -9.81 3.67 -7.37
C LEU A 311 -8.28 3.83 -7.28
N PHE A 312 -7.76 3.95 -6.06
CA PHE A 312 -6.33 4.00 -5.77
C PHE A 312 -5.61 2.76 -6.29
N LEU A 313 -6.07 1.55 -5.92
CA LEU A 313 -5.43 0.30 -6.33
C LEU A 313 -5.36 0.16 -7.85
N ASN A 314 -6.48 0.38 -8.55
CA ASN A 314 -6.50 0.32 -10.02
C ASN A 314 -5.51 1.28 -10.65
N ARG A 315 -5.47 2.54 -10.18
CA ARG A 315 -4.54 3.53 -10.72
C ARG A 315 -3.08 3.17 -10.41
N TYR A 316 -2.79 2.67 -9.21
CA TYR A 316 -1.45 2.22 -8.84
C TYR A 316 -0.98 1.06 -9.72
N LEU A 317 -1.84 0.06 -9.97
CA LEU A 317 -1.54 -1.08 -10.84
C LEU A 317 -1.35 -0.64 -12.30
N GLU A 318 -2.21 0.24 -12.80
CA GLU A 318 -2.11 0.82 -14.15
C GLU A 318 -0.82 1.62 -14.33
N ARG A 319 -0.39 2.38 -13.32
CA ARG A 319 0.83 3.20 -13.38
C ARG A 319 2.07 2.33 -13.27
N SER A 320 2.16 1.53 -12.21
CA SER A 320 3.33 0.68 -11.91
C SER A 320 3.49 -0.51 -12.87
N GLY A 321 2.38 -1.09 -13.34
CA GLY A 321 2.36 -2.38 -14.05
C GLY A 321 2.58 -3.59 -13.14
N ASP A 322 2.71 -3.41 -11.82
CA ASP A 322 2.95 -4.48 -10.85
C ASP A 322 1.65 -5.17 -10.43
N TYR A 323 1.02 -5.86 -11.37
CA TYR A 323 -0.15 -6.72 -11.10
C TYR A 323 0.17 -7.89 -10.17
N GLY A 324 1.46 -8.24 -9.98
CA GLY A 324 1.88 -9.22 -8.98
C GLY A 324 1.67 -8.75 -7.54
N THR A 325 1.35 -7.47 -7.32
CA THR A 325 0.87 -6.95 -6.02
C THR A 325 -0.34 -7.75 -5.54
N LEU A 326 -1.24 -8.12 -6.45
CA LEU A 326 -2.48 -8.85 -6.12
C LEU A 326 -2.21 -10.26 -5.59
N ASP A 327 -1.07 -10.86 -5.90
CA ASP A 327 -0.70 -12.19 -5.39
C ASP A 327 -0.55 -12.21 -3.87
N VAL A 328 -0.18 -11.06 -3.28
CA VAL A 328 0.21 -10.93 -1.87
C VAL A 328 -0.59 -9.85 -1.12
N LEU A 329 -1.45 -9.10 -1.82
CA LEU A 329 -2.13 -7.92 -1.28
C LEU A 329 -2.95 -8.26 -0.02
N ASP A 330 -3.85 -9.25 -0.09
CA ASP A 330 -4.69 -9.60 1.05
C ASP A 330 -3.89 -10.13 2.25
N PHE A 331 -2.80 -10.85 2.01
CA PHE A 331 -1.88 -11.29 3.06
C PHE A 331 -1.26 -10.08 3.79
N TYR A 332 -0.85 -9.06 3.04
CA TYR A 332 -0.38 -7.82 3.62
C TYR A 332 -1.48 -6.97 4.25
N LYS A 333 -2.72 -6.95 3.72
CA LYS A 333 -3.84 -6.26 4.37
C LYS A 333 -4.18 -6.88 5.72
N VAL A 334 -4.15 -8.22 5.83
CA VAL A 334 -4.24 -8.93 7.12
C VAL A 334 -3.12 -8.49 8.07
N TYR A 335 -1.86 -8.46 7.59
CA TYR A 335 -0.75 -7.97 8.39
C TYR A 335 -0.97 -6.55 8.92
N ARG A 336 -1.35 -5.60 8.06
CA ARG A 336 -1.52 -4.18 8.42
C ARG A 336 -2.72 -3.96 9.35
N ALA A 337 -3.83 -4.66 9.13
CA ALA A 337 -4.96 -4.64 10.06
C ALA A 337 -4.54 -5.15 11.46
N MET A 338 -3.76 -6.23 11.54
CA MET A 338 -3.23 -6.73 12.82
C MET A 338 -2.25 -5.76 13.48
N VAL A 339 -1.45 -5.00 12.72
CA VAL A 339 -0.62 -3.93 13.28
C VAL A 339 -1.50 -2.89 13.98
N ARG A 340 -2.59 -2.45 13.36
CA ARG A 340 -3.52 -1.48 13.98
C ARG A 340 -4.27 -2.06 15.17
N ALA A 341 -4.69 -3.32 15.11
CA ALA A 341 -5.29 -4.02 16.25
C ALA A 341 -4.32 -4.10 17.44
N LYS A 342 -3.03 -4.37 17.17
CA LYS A 342 -1.97 -4.38 18.18
C LYS A 342 -1.75 -3.01 18.82
N VAL A 343 -1.76 -1.93 18.03
CA VAL A 343 -1.64 -0.57 18.55
C VAL A 343 -2.78 -0.24 19.51
N ALA A 344 -4.04 -0.53 19.12
CA ALA A 344 -5.19 -0.36 19.99
C ALA A 344 -5.06 -1.19 21.28
N ALA A 345 -4.62 -2.45 21.17
CA ALA A 345 -4.40 -3.32 22.33
C ALA A 345 -3.30 -2.78 23.27
N ILE A 346 -2.21 -2.20 22.74
CA ILE A 346 -1.17 -1.56 23.54
C ILE A 346 -1.71 -0.34 24.27
N ARG A 347 -2.52 0.49 23.60
CA ARG A 347 -3.13 1.70 24.17
C ARG A 347 -4.02 1.37 25.37
N LEU A 348 -4.82 0.30 25.26
CA LEU A 348 -5.60 -0.24 26.38
C LEU A 348 -4.74 -0.66 27.58
N GLY A 349 -3.52 -1.14 27.34
CA GLY A 349 -2.62 -1.62 28.39
C GLY A 349 -1.88 -0.51 29.16
N GLN A 350 -1.99 0.75 28.75
CA GLN A 350 -1.27 1.88 29.39
C GLN A 350 -1.96 2.40 30.65
N GLY A 351 -3.25 2.10 30.85
CA GLY A 351 -3.99 2.44 32.08
C GLY A 351 -4.23 3.93 32.30
N ASP A 352 -4.00 4.76 31.28
CA ASP A 352 -4.18 6.22 31.27
C ASP A 352 -5.49 6.67 30.60
N LEU A 353 -6.32 5.72 30.17
CA LEU A 353 -7.61 5.96 29.52
C LEU A 353 -8.73 6.00 30.55
N ASP A 354 -9.73 6.86 30.31
CA ASP A 354 -11.01 6.75 30.99
C ASP A 354 -11.84 5.59 30.41
N ALA A 355 -12.98 5.27 31.05
CA ALA A 355 -13.82 4.15 30.64
C ALA A 355 -14.40 4.32 29.21
N THR A 356 -14.61 5.55 28.76
CA THR A 356 -15.15 5.85 27.43
C THR A 356 -14.07 5.60 26.37
N ASP A 357 -12.88 6.14 26.58
CA ASP A 357 -11.72 5.96 25.72
C ASP A 357 -11.30 4.48 25.67
N GLU A 358 -11.33 3.78 26.80
CA GLU A 358 -11.06 2.35 26.87
C GLU A 358 -12.09 1.54 26.05
N SER A 359 -13.36 1.91 26.11
CA SER A 359 -14.40 1.28 25.29
C SER A 359 -14.18 1.54 23.79
N ALA A 360 -13.81 2.76 23.43
CA ALA A 360 -13.54 3.16 22.05
C ALA A 360 -12.34 2.41 21.46
N GLU A 361 -11.22 2.33 22.18
CA GLU A 361 -10.01 1.61 21.76
C GLU A 361 -10.26 0.11 21.63
N ARG A 362 -11.05 -0.49 22.54
CA ARG A 362 -11.45 -1.90 22.44
C ARG A 362 -12.31 -2.16 21.21
N HIS A 363 -13.28 -1.29 20.94
CA HIS A 363 -14.10 -1.39 19.73
C HIS A 363 -13.26 -1.22 18.46
N LEU A 364 -12.31 -0.28 18.46
CA LEU A 364 -11.40 -0.05 17.34
C LEU A 364 -10.53 -1.29 17.06
N GLY A 365 -9.94 -1.90 18.09
CA GLY A 365 -9.17 -3.14 17.96
C GLY A 365 -10.01 -4.29 17.38
N ALA A 366 -11.23 -4.49 17.89
CA ALA A 366 -12.14 -5.51 17.38
C ALA A 366 -12.51 -5.30 15.90
N ARG A 367 -12.75 -4.04 15.48
CA ARG A 367 -13.01 -3.70 14.08
C ARG A 367 -11.84 -4.07 13.15
N TYR A 368 -10.60 -3.83 13.58
CA TYR A 368 -9.43 -4.23 12.78
C TYR A 368 -9.28 -5.74 12.68
N LEU A 369 -9.56 -6.49 13.76
CA LEU A 369 -9.55 -7.94 13.69
C LEU A 369 -10.63 -8.47 12.75
N ALA A 370 -11.85 -7.92 12.81
CA ALA A 370 -12.94 -8.27 11.90
C ALA A 370 -12.59 -7.96 10.44
N LEU A 371 -11.96 -6.80 10.20
CA LEU A 371 -11.46 -6.43 8.87
C LEU A 371 -10.40 -7.42 8.37
N ALA A 372 -9.45 -7.83 9.22
CA ALA A 372 -8.47 -8.85 8.89
C ALA A 372 -9.13 -10.19 8.52
N GLU A 373 -10.12 -10.64 9.28
CA GLU A 373 -10.89 -11.88 9.01
C GLU A 373 -11.70 -11.78 7.70
N SER A 374 -12.12 -10.58 7.30
CA SER A 374 -12.83 -10.38 6.02
C SER A 374 -11.93 -10.65 4.81
N TYR A 375 -10.62 -10.40 4.91
CA TYR A 375 -9.67 -10.66 3.82
C TYR A 375 -9.32 -12.14 3.67
N THR A 376 -9.62 -12.98 4.67
CA THR A 376 -9.34 -14.41 4.62
C THR A 376 -10.44 -15.20 3.91
N GLN A 377 -11.56 -14.55 3.58
CA GLN A 377 -12.72 -15.22 2.99
C GLN A 377 -12.48 -15.54 1.51
N PRO A 378 -12.81 -16.76 1.05
CA PRO A 378 -12.76 -17.10 -0.36
C PRO A 378 -13.76 -16.25 -1.14
N ARG A 379 -13.39 -15.88 -2.37
CA ARG A 379 -14.23 -15.10 -3.29
C ARG A 379 -14.56 -15.94 -4.52
N ALA A 380 -15.78 -15.76 -5.04
CA ALA A 380 -16.15 -16.25 -6.36
C ALA A 380 -15.98 -15.09 -7.34
N PRO A 381 -14.91 -15.08 -8.16
CA PRO A 381 -14.58 -13.91 -8.95
C PRO A 381 -15.50 -13.77 -10.17
N HIS A 382 -15.59 -12.56 -10.70
CA HIS A 382 -16.30 -12.24 -11.93
C HIS A 382 -15.34 -11.79 -13.04
N LEU A 383 -15.56 -12.24 -14.27
CA LEU A 383 -14.87 -11.76 -15.46
C LEU A 383 -15.84 -11.02 -16.37
N LEU A 384 -15.62 -9.73 -16.53
CA LEU A 384 -16.37 -8.87 -17.44
C LEU A 384 -15.47 -8.49 -18.61
N ILE A 385 -16.00 -8.50 -19.82
CA ILE A 385 -15.37 -7.89 -20.99
C ILE A 385 -16.27 -6.80 -21.55
N VAL A 386 -15.71 -5.65 -21.93
CA VAL A 386 -16.44 -4.69 -22.80
C VAL A 386 -16.18 -5.04 -24.25
N CYS A 387 -17.22 -5.01 -25.07
CA CYS A 387 -17.17 -5.35 -26.49
C CYS A 387 -17.79 -4.20 -27.28
N GLY A 388 -17.08 -3.72 -28.30
CA GLY A 388 -17.53 -2.60 -29.13
C GLY A 388 -16.39 -1.92 -29.87
N VAL A 389 -16.71 -1.28 -30.99
CA VAL A 389 -15.74 -0.53 -31.82
C VAL A 389 -15.32 0.79 -31.16
N SER A 390 -14.26 1.42 -31.66
CA SER A 390 -13.82 2.73 -31.22
C SER A 390 -14.96 3.76 -31.31
N GLY A 391 -15.08 4.65 -30.32
CA GLY A 391 -16.20 5.61 -30.24
C GLY A 391 -17.50 5.08 -29.63
N SER A 392 -17.64 3.76 -29.37
CA SER A 392 -18.88 3.17 -28.82
C SER A 392 -19.11 3.41 -27.32
N GLY A 393 -18.29 4.21 -26.65
CA GLY A 393 -18.47 4.53 -25.23
C GLY A 393 -17.86 3.54 -24.22
N LYS A 394 -17.12 2.50 -24.67
CA LYS A 394 -16.53 1.45 -23.78
C LYS A 394 -15.78 2.02 -22.59
N SER A 395 -14.83 2.94 -22.84
CA SER A 395 -14.00 3.51 -21.79
C SER A 395 -14.81 4.34 -20.81
N CYS A 396 -15.87 5.03 -21.26
CA CYS A 396 -16.78 5.76 -20.38
C CYS A 396 -17.56 4.80 -19.46
N LEU A 397 -18.09 3.71 -20.02
CA LEU A 397 -18.75 2.68 -19.22
C LEU A 397 -17.78 2.02 -18.23
N ALA A 398 -16.58 1.65 -18.69
CA ALA A 398 -15.59 0.98 -17.87
C ALA A 398 -15.14 1.83 -16.67
N MET A 399 -14.99 3.16 -16.84
CA MET A 399 -14.73 4.07 -15.72
C MET A 399 -15.87 4.08 -14.70
N ARG A 400 -17.13 4.18 -15.15
CA ARG A 400 -18.31 4.14 -14.25
C ARG A 400 -18.42 2.81 -13.50
N LEU A 401 -18.10 1.70 -14.17
CA LEU A 401 -18.11 0.36 -13.55
C LEU A 401 -16.99 0.20 -12.52
N ARG A 402 -15.81 0.78 -12.77
CA ARG A 402 -14.68 0.77 -11.82
C ARG A 402 -15.03 1.46 -10.49
N GLU A 403 -15.86 2.49 -10.52
CA GLU A 403 -16.35 3.17 -9.30
C GLU A 403 -17.39 2.31 -8.57
N ALA A 404 -18.32 1.72 -9.33
CA ALA A 404 -19.46 1.00 -8.79
C ALA A 404 -19.16 -0.43 -8.30
N LEU A 405 -18.19 -1.13 -8.91
CA LEU A 405 -17.93 -2.55 -8.68
C LEU A 405 -16.50 -2.82 -8.16
N PRO A 406 -16.30 -3.92 -7.41
CA PRO A 406 -15.01 -4.32 -6.88
C PRO A 406 -14.04 -4.96 -7.90
N LEU A 407 -13.88 -4.33 -9.06
CA LEU A 407 -13.13 -4.88 -10.19
C LEU A 407 -11.72 -4.30 -10.34
N ILE A 408 -10.81 -5.15 -10.82
CA ILE A 408 -9.53 -4.74 -11.40
C ILE A 408 -9.75 -4.47 -12.90
N HIS A 409 -9.47 -3.25 -13.32
CA HIS A 409 -9.68 -2.77 -14.69
C HIS A 409 -8.39 -2.93 -15.49
N LEU A 410 -8.44 -3.78 -16.52
CA LEU A 410 -7.37 -3.96 -17.49
C LEU A 410 -7.68 -3.20 -18.76
N ARG A 411 -6.85 -2.22 -19.12
CA ARG A 411 -7.01 -1.42 -20.33
C ARG A 411 -6.03 -1.85 -21.40
N SER A 412 -6.56 -2.29 -22.54
CA SER A 412 -5.75 -2.75 -23.67
C SER A 412 -4.78 -1.69 -24.20
N ASP A 413 -5.19 -0.41 -24.25
CA ASP A 413 -4.33 0.67 -24.72
C ASP A 413 -3.16 0.96 -23.78
N VAL A 414 -3.37 0.83 -22.45
CA VAL A 414 -2.31 0.98 -21.45
C VAL A 414 -1.31 -0.18 -21.55
N GLU A 415 -1.79 -1.42 -21.56
CA GLU A 415 -0.91 -2.59 -21.63
C GLU A 415 -0.21 -2.71 -22.99
N ARG A 416 -0.85 -2.25 -24.08
CA ARG A 416 -0.19 -2.14 -25.38
C ARG A 416 1.00 -1.20 -25.29
N LYS A 417 0.83 0.04 -24.81
CA LYS A 417 1.94 1.00 -24.67
C LYS A 417 3.06 0.45 -23.79
N ARG A 418 2.70 -0.21 -22.68
CA ARG A 418 3.65 -0.88 -21.78
C ARG A 418 4.50 -1.94 -22.47
N LEU A 419 3.93 -2.76 -23.36
CA LEU A 419 4.69 -3.76 -24.13
C LEU A 419 5.76 -3.14 -25.04
N PHE A 420 5.61 -1.87 -25.41
CA PHE A 420 6.57 -1.11 -26.22
C PHE A 420 7.44 -0.15 -25.40
N GLY A 421 7.41 -0.23 -24.06
CA GLY A 421 8.20 0.64 -23.18
C GLY A 421 7.75 2.11 -23.18
N LEU A 422 6.52 2.38 -23.60
CA LEU A 422 5.95 3.72 -23.68
C LEU A 422 5.16 4.07 -22.43
N SER A 423 5.16 5.35 -22.06
CA SER A 423 4.23 5.90 -21.06
C SER A 423 2.79 5.69 -21.52
N GLU A 424 1.87 5.45 -20.58
CA GLU A 424 0.43 5.34 -20.86
C GLU A 424 -0.15 6.59 -21.55
N THR A 425 0.43 7.76 -21.28
CA THR A 425 0.05 9.06 -21.87
C THR A 425 0.80 9.39 -23.15
N ALA A 426 1.78 8.58 -23.56
CA ALA A 426 2.51 8.81 -24.80
C ALA A 426 1.56 8.75 -25.99
N ARG A 427 1.64 9.73 -26.89
CA ARG A 427 1.01 9.67 -28.21
C ARG A 427 1.99 9.05 -29.18
N THR A 428 1.60 7.94 -29.81
CA THR A 428 2.47 7.23 -30.75
C THR A 428 2.23 7.61 -32.20
N GLN A 429 1.09 8.26 -32.50
CA GLN A 429 0.65 8.57 -33.87
C GLN A 429 0.65 7.32 -34.78
N SER A 430 0.50 6.14 -34.19
CA SER A 430 0.52 4.89 -34.94
C SER A 430 -0.76 4.76 -35.76
N GLY A 431 -0.63 4.59 -37.08
CA GLY A 431 -1.75 4.28 -37.97
C GLY A 431 -2.17 2.81 -37.89
N VAL A 432 -3.28 2.47 -38.58
CA VAL A 432 -3.77 1.08 -38.73
C VAL A 432 -2.64 0.16 -39.22
N ASP A 433 -2.51 -1.01 -38.58
CA ASP A 433 -1.50 -2.04 -38.89
C ASP A 433 -0.03 -1.55 -38.85
N SER A 434 0.25 -0.43 -38.19
CA SER A 434 1.57 0.17 -38.05
C SER A 434 1.92 0.51 -36.59
N GLY A 435 3.18 0.83 -36.31
CA GLY A 435 3.63 1.24 -34.98
C GLY A 435 3.34 0.19 -33.91
N ILE A 436 2.47 0.51 -32.95
CA ILE A 436 2.07 -0.43 -31.88
C ILE A 436 0.82 -1.26 -32.22
N TYR A 437 0.22 -1.08 -33.41
CA TYR A 437 -1.05 -1.69 -33.81
C TYR A 437 -0.94 -2.75 -34.92
N PHE A 438 0.27 -3.13 -35.34
CA PHE A 438 0.43 -4.22 -36.31
C PHE A 438 -0.15 -5.55 -35.79
N PRO A 439 -0.52 -6.51 -36.67
CA PRO A 439 -1.26 -7.70 -36.27
C PRO A 439 -0.64 -8.49 -35.10
N SER A 440 0.68 -8.73 -35.11
CA SER A 440 1.34 -9.44 -34.01
C SER A 440 1.33 -8.64 -32.71
N ALA A 441 1.46 -7.31 -32.75
CA ALA A 441 1.34 -6.46 -31.55
C ALA A 441 -0.05 -6.53 -30.93
N THR A 442 -1.09 -6.58 -31.76
CA THR A 442 -2.46 -6.80 -31.29
C THR A 442 -2.57 -8.15 -30.59
N ASN A 443 -2.01 -9.22 -31.17
CA ASN A 443 -2.01 -10.54 -30.54
C ASN A 443 -1.24 -10.55 -29.21
N TRP A 444 -0.05 -9.94 -29.14
CA TRP A 444 0.72 -9.81 -27.89
C TRP A 444 -0.05 -9.06 -26.81
N THR A 445 -0.79 -8.01 -27.19
CA THR A 445 -1.64 -7.25 -26.26
C THR A 445 -2.74 -8.14 -25.68
N TYR A 446 -3.44 -8.90 -26.52
CA TYR A 446 -4.50 -9.81 -26.04
C TYR A 446 -3.95 -10.97 -25.20
N GLU A 447 -2.78 -11.52 -25.54
CA GLU A 447 -2.10 -12.52 -24.72
C GLU A 447 -1.67 -11.96 -23.37
N ARG A 448 -1.20 -10.71 -23.33
CA ARG A 448 -0.87 -10.00 -22.10
C ARG A 448 -2.11 -9.81 -21.22
N LEU A 449 -3.21 -9.30 -21.78
CA LEU A 449 -4.49 -9.14 -21.07
C LEU A 449 -5.01 -10.49 -20.55
N HIS A 450 -4.92 -11.54 -21.35
CA HIS A 450 -5.33 -12.88 -20.94
C HIS A 450 -4.50 -13.40 -19.77
N ARG A 451 -3.16 -13.26 -19.81
CA ARG A 451 -2.28 -13.65 -18.69
C ARG A 451 -2.57 -12.85 -17.42
N LEU A 452 -2.85 -11.56 -17.54
CA LEU A 452 -3.23 -10.73 -16.41
C LEU A 452 -4.56 -11.14 -15.82
N ALA A 453 -5.60 -11.28 -16.64
CA ALA A 453 -6.91 -11.74 -16.20
C ALA A 453 -6.83 -13.12 -15.53
N ASP A 454 -6.01 -14.04 -16.06
CA ASP A 454 -5.76 -15.36 -15.48
C ASP A 454 -5.18 -15.26 -14.06
N ALA A 455 -4.17 -14.41 -13.85
CA ALA A 455 -3.57 -14.19 -12.54
C ALA A 455 -4.51 -13.47 -11.56
N ILE A 456 -5.28 -12.48 -12.04
CA ILE A 456 -6.23 -11.73 -11.20
C ILE A 456 -7.35 -12.65 -10.70
N LEU A 457 -7.93 -13.45 -11.60
CA LEU A 457 -8.96 -14.44 -11.25
C LEU A 457 -8.42 -15.54 -10.33
N ALA A 458 -7.18 -16.00 -10.54
CA ALA A 458 -6.53 -16.98 -9.66
C ALA A 458 -6.39 -16.49 -8.21
N ASN A 459 -6.30 -15.18 -8.00
CA ASN A 459 -6.26 -14.55 -6.67
C ASN A 459 -7.66 -14.15 -6.16
N GLY A 460 -8.73 -14.52 -6.86
CA GLY A 460 -10.11 -14.30 -6.44
C GLY A 460 -10.60 -12.86 -6.59
N TYR A 461 -9.94 -12.04 -7.41
CA TYR A 461 -10.40 -10.68 -7.72
C TYR A 461 -11.28 -10.66 -8.97
N ASP A 462 -12.29 -9.80 -8.97
CA ASP A 462 -13.08 -9.51 -10.16
C ASP A 462 -12.24 -8.72 -11.16
N VAL A 463 -12.47 -8.95 -12.45
CA VAL A 463 -11.69 -8.29 -13.51
C VAL A 463 -12.59 -7.80 -14.64
N LEU A 464 -12.34 -6.57 -15.07
CA LEU A 464 -12.90 -5.98 -16.28
C LEU A 464 -11.81 -5.83 -17.33
N VAL A 465 -12.00 -6.45 -18.50
CA VAL A 465 -11.07 -6.32 -19.63
C VAL A 465 -11.62 -5.35 -20.66
N ASP A 466 -10.99 -4.19 -20.74
CA ASP A 466 -11.32 -3.09 -21.66
C ASP A 466 -10.49 -3.15 -22.95
N ALA A 467 -11.06 -3.84 -23.93
CA ALA A 467 -10.58 -3.93 -25.29
C ALA A 467 -11.76 -3.91 -26.27
N THR A 468 -11.51 -3.96 -27.58
CA THR A 468 -12.60 -3.87 -28.56
C THR A 468 -13.42 -5.16 -28.67
N PHE A 469 -12.78 -6.32 -28.54
CA PHE A 469 -13.41 -7.65 -28.55
C PHE A 469 -14.33 -7.93 -29.76
N ILE A 470 -14.00 -7.31 -30.90
CA ILE A 470 -14.77 -7.43 -32.16
C ILE A 470 -14.65 -8.81 -32.83
N ALA A 471 -13.64 -9.62 -32.46
CA ALA A 471 -13.44 -10.97 -32.98
C ALA A 471 -13.95 -12.02 -31.98
N ARG A 472 -14.75 -12.98 -32.46
CA ARG A 472 -15.37 -14.07 -31.70
C ARG A 472 -14.34 -14.93 -30.97
N GLU A 473 -13.27 -15.35 -31.65
CA GLU A 473 -12.21 -16.17 -31.04
C GLU A 473 -11.63 -15.51 -29.78
N ARG A 474 -11.49 -14.19 -29.77
CA ARG A 474 -10.99 -13.45 -28.61
C ARG A 474 -11.99 -13.48 -27.46
N ARG A 475 -13.29 -13.34 -27.73
CA ARG A 475 -14.33 -13.43 -26.69
C ARG A 475 -14.42 -14.85 -26.12
N GLU A 476 -14.36 -15.86 -26.97
CA GLU A 476 -14.37 -17.28 -26.57
C GLU A 476 -13.18 -17.62 -25.66
N ARG A 477 -11.99 -17.08 -25.92
CA ARG A 477 -10.82 -17.27 -25.04
C ARG A 477 -11.07 -16.76 -23.62
N PHE A 478 -11.67 -15.58 -23.45
CA PHE A 478 -11.98 -15.05 -22.12
C PHE A 478 -13.16 -15.77 -21.47
N MET A 479 -14.15 -16.22 -22.25
CA MET A 479 -15.22 -17.09 -21.75
C MET A 479 -14.66 -18.42 -21.21
N TYR A 480 -13.70 -19.03 -21.91
CA TYR A 480 -13.00 -20.22 -21.42
C TYR A 480 -12.19 -19.93 -20.15
N LEU A 481 -11.53 -18.77 -20.09
CA LEU A 481 -10.79 -18.33 -18.92
C LEU A 481 -11.69 -18.20 -17.68
N ALA A 482 -12.89 -17.64 -17.82
CA ALA A 482 -13.86 -17.60 -16.73
C ALA A 482 -14.21 -19.01 -16.24
N ARG A 483 -14.48 -19.95 -17.15
CA ARG A 483 -14.78 -21.35 -16.81
C ARG A 483 -13.63 -22.04 -16.06
N LYS A 484 -12.38 -21.82 -16.49
CA LYS A 484 -11.17 -22.35 -15.82
C LYS A 484 -11.14 -21.98 -14.33
N HIS A 485 -11.53 -20.75 -14.00
CA HIS A 485 -11.54 -20.23 -12.63
C HIS A 485 -12.87 -20.35 -11.90
N ARG A 486 -13.89 -20.97 -12.54
CA ARG A 486 -15.28 -20.97 -12.04
C ARG A 486 -15.80 -19.56 -11.75
N ALA A 487 -15.34 -18.59 -12.54
CA ALA A 487 -15.77 -17.21 -12.47
C ALA A 487 -17.07 -17.02 -13.26
N ALA A 488 -18.00 -16.22 -12.76
CA ALA A 488 -19.13 -15.82 -13.59
C ALA A 488 -18.68 -14.82 -14.67
N PHE A 489 -19.36 -14.82 -15.81
CA PHE A 489 -18.89 -14.15 -17.03
C PHE A 489 -19.96 -13.28 -17.65
N ALA A 490 -19.59 -12.06 -18.05
CA ALA A 490 -20.47 -11.16 -18.79
C ALA A 490 -19.74 -10.43 -19.93
N ILE A 491 -20.45 -10.25 -21.04
CA ILE A 491 -20.06 -9.44 -22.19
C ILE A 491 -20.90 -8.16 -22.18
N LEU A 492 -20.26 -7.02 -21.96
CA LEU A 492 -20.91 -5.72 -22.07
C LEU A 492 -20.77 -5.27 -23.53
N ALA A 493 -21.80 -5.53 -24.34
CA ALA A 493 -21.79 -5.28 -25.77
C ALA A 493 -22.38 -3.90 -26.09
N LEU A 494 -21.50 -2.92 -26.35
CA LEU A 494 -21.88 -1.55 -26.68
C LEU A 494 -22.00 -1.37 -28.20
N ASP A 495 -23.09 -0.73 -28.60
CA ASP A 495 -23.32 -0.31 -29.99
C ASP A 495 -23.73 1.16 -30.09
N ALA A 496 -23.59 1.74 -31.29
CA ALA A 496 -24.16 3.03 -31.66
C ALA A 496 -24.19 3.19 -33.18
N PRO A 497 -25.08 4.04 -33.73
CA PRO A 497 -25.09 4.38 -35.15
C PRO A 497 -23.71 4.88 -35.63
N ILE A 498 -23.33 4.51 -36.85
CA ILE A 498 -22.01 4.85 -37.41
C ILE A 498 -21.70 6.35 -37.37
N GLU A 499 -22.71 7.20 -37.60
CA GLU A 499 -22.51 8.65 -37.58
C GLU A 499 -22.21 9.18 -36.18
N VAL A 500 -22.81 8.58 -35.14
CA VAL A 500 -22.51 8.91 -33.74
C VAL A 500 -21.07 8.49 -33.40
N LEU A 501 -20.63 7.32 -33.88
CA LEU A 501 -19.26 6.84 -33.67
C LEU A 501 -18.23 7.79 -34.32
N ARG A 502 -18.46 8.20 -35.56
CA ARG A 502 -17.60 9.15 -36.29
C ARG A 502 -17.53 10.50 -35.59
N GLN A 503 -18.67 11.08 -35.21
CA GLN A 503 -18.73 12.36 -34.50
C GLN A 503 -17.96 12.31 -33.16
N ARG A 504 -18.10 11.22 -32.40
CA ARG A 504 -17.39 11.04 -31.13
C ARG A 504 -15.88 10.96 -31.32
N LEU A 505 -15.41 10.27 -32.37
CA LEU A 505 -13.97 10.18 -32.66
C LEU A 505 -13.39 11.53 -33.08
N MET A 506 -14.09 12.30 -33.93
CA MET A 506 -13.66 13.64 -34.32
C MET A 506 -13.52 14.55 -33.09
N ARG A 507 -14.55 14.60 -32.23
CA ARG A 507 -14.50 15.39 -30.99
C ARG A 507 -13.39 14.96 -30.03
N ARG A 508 -13.10 13.66 -29.97
CA ARG A 508 -12.01 13.13 -29.13
C ARG A 508 -10.64 13.55 -29.65
N LEU A 509 -10.42 13.52 -30.97
CA LEU A 509 -9.18 13.96 -31.60
C LEU A 509 -8.92 15.45 -31.34
N GLU A 510 -9.98 16.27 -31.34
CA GLU A 510 -9.91 17.70 -30.97
C GLU A 510 -9.52 17.92 -29.51
N LEU A 511 -10.04 17.10 -28.58
CA LEU A 511 -9.81 17.25 -27.14
C LEU A 511 -8.44 16.72 -26.67
N GLY A 512 -7.86 15.72 -27.34
CA GLY A 512 -6.47 15.29 -27.13
C GLY A 512 -6.10 14.63 -25.79
N ASN A 513 -7.05 14.37 -24.89
CA ASN A 513 -6.76 13.93 -23.50
C ASN A 513 -6.99 12.43 -23.22
N ASP A 514 -7.20 11.59 -24.24
CA ASP A 514 -7.47 10.15 -24.07
C ASP A 514 -6.23 9.30 -24.43
N ALA A 515 -6.04 8.19 -23.72
CA ALA A 515 -4.97 7.23 -24.03
C ALA A 515 -5.23 6.45 -25.34
N SER A 516 -6.49 6.42 -25.80
CA SER A 516 -6.91 5.73 -27.02
C SER A 516 -6.60 6.54 -28.29
N GLU A 517 -5.84 5.95 -29.23
CA GLU A 517 -5.35 6.62 -30.45
C GLU A 517 -6.17 6.30 -31.72
N ALA A 518 -7.40 5.82 -31.58
CA ALA A 518 -8.20 5.41 -32.73
C ALA A 518 -8.68 6.61 -33.60
N ASP A 519 -8.37 6.57 -34.89
CA ASP A 519 -8.88 7.50 -35.90
C ASP A 519 -10.06 6.90 -36.71
N LEU A 520 -10.53 7.63 -37.73
CA LEU A 520 -11.62 7.18 -38.59
C LEU A 520 -11.25 5.91 -39.38
N ALA A 521 -10.00 5.76 -39.83
CA ALA A 521 -9.56 4.59 -40.57
C ALA A 521 -9.55 3.34 -39.66
N VAL A 522 -9.15 3.49 -38.39
CA VAL A 522 -9.27 2.44 -37.37
C VAL A 522 -10.72 2.03 -37.17
N LEU A 523 -11.66 2.99 -37.07
CA LEU A 523 -13.09 2.69 -36.92
C LEU A 523 -13.64 1.88 -38.10
N GLU A 524 -13.37 2.32 -39.33
CA GLU A 524 -13.87 1.63 -40.54
C GLU A 524 -13.33 0.21 -40.64
N ARG A 525 -12.03 0.03 -40.34
CA ARG A 525 -11.41 -1.30 -40.27
C ARG A 525 -12.06 -2.18 -39.20
N GLN A 526 -12.34 -1.64 -38.02
CA GLN A 526 -12.98 -2.39 -36.94
C GLN A 526 -14.42 -2.78 -37.29
N LEU A 527 -15.18 -1.90 -37.95
CA LEU A 527 -16.53 -2.20 -38.43
C LEU A 527 -16.52 -3.32 -39.48
N ALA A 528 -15.57 -3.28 -40.43
CA ALA A 528 -15.43 -4.32 -41.46
C ALA A 528 -15.06 -5.70 -40.89
N LEU A 529 -14.33 -5.74 -39.77
CA LEU A 529 -13.88 -6.97 -39.12
C LEU A 529 -14.78 -7.42 -37.97
N ARG A 530 -15.83 -6.64 -37.61
CA ARG A 530 -16.69 -6.94 -36.47
C ARG A 530 -17.50 -8.20 -36.72
N GLN A 531 -17.40 -9.14 -35.80
CA GLN A 531 -18.19 -10.35 -35.76
C GLN A 531 -19.29 -10.23 -34.71
N CYS A 532 -20.55 -10.50 -35.11
CA CYS A 532 -21.71 -10.54 -34.22
C CYS A 532 -21.51 -11.52 -33.05
N LEU A 533 -22.29 -11.31 -31.98
CA LEU A 533 -22.39 -12.29 -30.91
C LEU A 533 -23.06 -13.55 -31.43
N SER A 534 -22.46 -14.70 -31.14
CA SER A 534 -23.01 -16.02 -31.43
C SER A 534 -24.13 -16.39 -30.45
N GLU A 535 -24.95 -17.40 -30.79
CA GLU A 535 -25.99 -17.91 -29.87
C GLU A 535 -25.43 -18.39 -28.53
N ALA A 536 -24.18 -18.86 -28.49
CA ALA A 536 -23.52 -19.27 -27.26
C ALA A 536 -23.09 -18.08 -26.38
N GLU A 537 -22.92 -16.89 -26.97
CA GLU A 537 -22.49 -15.67 -26.27
C GLU A 537 -23.67 -14.84 -25.77
N LYS A 538 -24.80 -14.86 -26.46
CA LYS A 538 -26.00 -14.07 -26.13
C LYS A 538 -26.48 -14.23 -24.67
N PRO A 539 -26.49 -15.44 -24.06
CA PRO A 539 -26.91 -15.59 -22.66
C PRO A 539 -26.01 -14.86 -21.67
N TYR A 540 -24.78 -14.52 -22.06
CA TYR A 540 -23.81 -13.82 -21.23
C TYR A 540 -23.69 -12.34 -21.58
N ALA A 541 -24.51 -11.83 -22.52
CA ALA A 541 -24.35 -10.49 -23.05
C ALA A 541 -25.37 -9.49 -22.49
N VAL A 542 -24.86 -8.37 -21.98
CA VAL A 542 -25.67 -7.15 -21.76
C VAL A 542 -25.53 -6.28 -23.00
N MET A 543 -26.61 -6.13 -23.77
CA MET A 543 -26.65 -5.25 -24.93
C MET A 543 -26.89 -3.80 -24.47
N ILE A 544 -26.00 -2.88 -24.85
CA ILE A 544 -26.04 -1.48 -24.41
C ILE A 544 -26.03 -0.59 -25.66
N ASP A 545 -27.14 0.11 -25.91
CA ASP A 545 -27.13 1.23 -26.85
C ASP A 545 -26.43 2.42 -26.19
N SER A 546 -25.26 2.78 -26.72
CA SER A 546 -24.48 3.88 -26.17
C SER A 546 -24.95 5.25 -26.64
N THR A 547 -25.95 5.33 -27.53
CA THR A 547 -26.55 6.59 -28.01
C THR A 547 -27.34 7.27 -26.89
N ASP A 548 -28.09 6.48 -26.13
CA ASP A 548 -28.80 6.87 -24.92
C ASP A 548 -28.39 5.90 -23.81
N THR A 549 -27.22 6.16 -23.21
CA THR A 549 -26.61 5.19 -22.28
C THR A 549 -27.49 5.07 -21.03
N PRO A 550 -27.94 3.85 -20.67
CA PRO A 550 -28.78 3.66 -19.49
C PRO A 550 -28.11 4.17 -18.20
N PRO A 551 -28.92 4.50 -17.18
CA PRO A 551 -28.43 4.72 -15.83
C PRO A 551 -27.55 3.55 -15.37
N ILE A 552 -26.49 3.85 -14.60
CA ILE A 552 -25.54 2.81 -14.18
C ILE A 552 -26.24 1.71 -13.38
N SER A 553 -27.26 2.06 -12.59
CA SER A 553 -28.08 1.12 -11.81
C SER A 553 -28.75 0.06 -12.67
N GLU A 554 -29.25 0.39 -13.85
CA GLU A 554 -29.90 -0.57 -14.76
C GLU A 554 -28.88 -1.51 -15.41
N ILE A 555 -27.70 -0.97 -15.74
CA ILE A 555 -26.60 -1.77 -16.25
C ILE A 555 -26.12 -2.75 -15.17
N LEU A 556 -25.98 -2.30 -13.93
CA LEU A 556 -25.59 -3.15 -12.80
C LEU A 556 -26.62 -4.27 -12.55
N ALA A 557 -27.91 -3.96 -12.55
CA ALA A 557 -28.97 -4.96 -12.41
C ALA A 557 -28.92 -6.01 -13.55
N SER A 558 -28.63 -5.57 -14.78
CA SER A 558 -28.48 -6.49 -15.92
C SER A 558 -27.24 -7.38 -15.79
N ILE A 559 -26.13 -6.83 -15.29
CA ILE A 559 -24.91 -7.58 -14.99
C ILE A 559 -25.21 -8.62 -13.90
N GLU A 560 -25.82 -8.22 -12.79
CA GLU A 560 -26.18 -9.12 -11.68
C GLU A 560 -27.10 -10.26 -12.14
N ALA A 561 -28.08 -9.98 -12.99
CA ALA A 561 -28.96 -11.00 -13.55
C ALA A 561 -28.19 -12.06 -14.36
N ILE A 562 -27.19 -11.65 -15.13
CA ILE A 562 -26.34 -12.58 -15.90
C ILE A 562 -25.39 -13.35 -14.98
N LEU A 563 -24.73 -12.67 -14.05
CA LEU A 563 -23.78 -13.30 -13.13
C LEU A 563 -24.48 -14.29 -12.18
N GLY A 564 -25.71 -14.00 -11.75
CA GLY A 564 -26.52 -14.86 -10.88
C GLY A 564 -27.21 -16.04 -11.59
N GLN A 565 -27.24 -16.07 -12.92
CA GLN A 565 -27.87 -17.13 -13.71
C GLN A 565 -26.97 -18.34 -13.98
N MET A 566 -25.73 -18.40 -13.49
CA MET A 566 -24.87 -19.56 -13.71
C MET A 566 -25.48 -20.81 -13.06
N PRO A 567 -25.95 -21.80 -13.85
CA PRO A 567 -26.38 -23.07 -13.30
C PRO A 567 -25.14 -23.81 -12.78
N ASP A 568 -25.28 -24.53 -11.67
CA ASP A 568 -24.42 -25.66 -11.34
C ASP A 568 -24.48 -26.68 -12.48
N ALA A 569 -23.72 -26.47 -13.55
CA ALA A 569 -23.45 -27.47 -14.57
C ALA A 569 -22.39 -28.46 -14.01
N ILE A 570 -22.69 -29.05 -12.86
CA ILE A 570 -22.00 -30.22 -12.29
C ILE A 570 -23.08 -31.25 -11.95
N SER A 571 -23.67 -31.85 -13.00
CA SER A 571 -24.42 -33.09 -12.88
C SER A 571 -24.84 -33.55 -14.28
N SER A 572 -23.96 -34.29 -14.97
CA SER A 572 -24.29 -35.50 -15.73
C SER A 572 -23.26 -35.79 -16.83
N THR A 573 -22.24 -36.56 -16.51
CA THR A 573 -21.72 -37.58 -17.43
C THR A 573 -21.56 -38.88 -16.64
N SER A 574 -22.62 -39.67 -16.72
CA SER A 574 -22.68 -41.13 -16.64
C SER A 574 -21.59 -41.84 -15.83
N ARG A 575 -21.95 -42.24 -14.61
CA ARG A 575 -21.60 -43.57 -14.11
C ARG A 575 -22.33 -44.60 -14.99
N SER A 576 -21.57 -45.34 -15.80
CA SER A 576 -21.96 -46.66 -16.28
C SER A 576 -20.73 -47.56 -16.14
N SER A 577 -20.77 -48.37 -15.08
CA SER A 577 -20.33 -49.76 -14.98
C SER A 577 -19.45 -50.33 -16.10
N GLU A 578 -18.28 -50.86 -15.73
CA GLU A 578 -17.94 -52.25 -16.05
C GLU A 578 -16.85 -52.76 -15.09
N THR A 579 -17.29 -53.60 -14.17
CA THR A 579 -16.49 -54.59 -13.46
C THR A 579 -16.20 -55.73 -14.43
N LEU A 580 -14.95 -56.21 -14.55
CA LEU A 580 -14.61 -57.63 -14.74
C LEU A 580 -13.08 -57.85 -14.76
N VAL A 581 -12.66 -58.67 -13.79
CA VAL A 581 -11.40 -59.45 -13.64
C VAL A 581 -10.08 -58.69 -13.47
#